data_AF-A0A345CQZ3-F1
#
_entry.id   AF-A0A345CQZ3-F1
#
_cell.length_a   1.000
_cell.length_b   1.000
_cell.length_c   1.000
_cell.angle_alpha   90.00
_cell.angle_beta   90.00
_cell.angle_gamma   90.00
#
_symmetry.space_group_name_H-M   'P 1'
#
loop_
_entity.id
_entity.type
_entity.pdbx_description
1 polymer ?
#
loop_
_entity_poly.entity_id
_entity_poly.type
_entity_poly.pdbx_seq_one_letter_code
_entity_poly.pdbx_strand_id
1 'polypeptide(L)' 'MSMNPAKGRPMNKFAAYAIGAVKAEREFRYSDAAKLWFSAMWCPCNAKNRMWAEIRNEFCAASAKRLQGRTNARKGI' A
#
# COMPACT_ATOMS: atom_id res chain seq x y z
N MET A 1 -0.41 -29.27 26.81
CA MET A 1 -1.09 -28.50 25.74
C MET A 1 -0.03 -27.84 24.88
N SER A 2 0.10 -28.24 23.60
CA SER A 2 1.13 -27.71 22.69
C SER A 2 0.66 -26.39 22.09
N MET A 3 1.30 -25.28 22.47
CA MET A 3 0.99 -23.95 21.98
C MET A 3 1.66 -23.77 20.61
N ASN A 4 0.90 -23.95 19.52
CA ASN A 4 1.37 -23.64 18.18
C ASN A 4 1.65 -22.11 18.07
N PRO A 5 2.91 -21.67 17.90
CA PRO A 5 3.26 -20.25 17.88
C PRO A 5 2.71 -19.49 16.65
N ALA A 6 2.15 -20.21 15.69
CA ALA A 6 1.57 -19.67 14.46
C ALA A 6 0.14 -19.10 14.61
N LYS A 7 -0.53 -19.29 15.76
CA LYS A 7 -1.96 -18.92 15.95
C LYS A 7 -2.21 -17.65 16.78
N GLY A 8 -1.18 -16.86 17.09
CA GLY A 8 -1.29 -15.92 18.22
C GLY A 8 -0.83 -14.48 18.02
N ARG A 9 -0.55 -14.00 16.80
CA ARG A 9 -0.39 -12.56 16.60
C ARG A 9 -1.57 -12.01 15.81
N PRO A 10 -2.44 -11.18 16.39
CA PRO A 10 -3.37 -10.41 15.57
C PRO A 10 -2.52 -9.68 14.54
N MET A 11 -2.72 -9.96 13.25
CA MET A 11 -2.04 -9.20 12.21
C MET A 11 -2.35 -7.73 12.50
N ASN A 12 -1.30 -6.95 12.79
CA ASN A 12 -1.48 -5.54 13.01
C ASN A 12 -2.20 -4.98 11.77
N LYS A 13 -3.26 -4.18 11.96
CA LYS A 13 -4.10 -3.71 10.84
C LYS A 13 -3.25 -3.07 9.74
N PHE A 14 -2.17 -2.39 10.14
CA PHE A 14 -1.14 -1.87 9.27
C PHE A 14 -0.56 -2.93 8.30
N ALA A 15 -0.16 -4.10 8.79
CA ALA A 15 0.47 -5.16 8.01
C ALA A 15 -0.50 -5.75 7.00
N ALA A 16 -1.77 -5.91 7.36
CA ALA A 16 -2.79 -6.35 6.42
C ALA A 16 -2.92 -5.38 5.22
N TYR A 17 -3.00 -4.08 5.49
CA TYR A 17 -3.02 -3.06 4.44
C TYR A 17 -1.70 -2.99 3.66
N ALA A 18 -0.55 -3.04 4.34
CA ALA A 18 0.77 -2.99 3.73
C ALA A 18 1.02 -4.18 2.78
N ILE A 19 0.62 -5.39 3.15
CA ILE A 19 0.73 -6.58 2.29
C ILE A 19 -0.11 -6.39 1.02
N GLY A 20 -1.35 -5.92 1.16
CA GLY A 20 -2.21 -5.61 0.02
C GLY A 20 -1.60 -4.54 -0.88
N ALA A 21 -1.04 -3.49 -0.28
CA ALA A 21 -0.43 -2.39 -1.01
C ALA A 21 0.79 -2.85 -1.82
N VAL A 22 1.69 -3.64 -1.22
CA VAL A 22 2.85 -4.21 -1.90
C VAL A 22 2.44 -5.13 -3.04
N LYS A 23 1.36 -5.92 -2.87
CA LYS A 23 0.83 -6.75 -3.97
C LYS A 23 0.34 -5.87 -5.14
N ALA A 24 -0.43 -4.82 -4.84
CA ALA A 24 -0.90 -3.88 -5.86
C ALA A 24 0.26 -3.17 -6.59
N GLU A 25 1.33 -2.83 -5.89
CA GLU A 25 2.54 -2.24 -6.50
C GLU A 25 3.22 -3.19 -7.49
N ARG A 26 3.33 -4.48 -7.15
CA ARG A 26 3.89 -5.51 -8.04
C ARG A 26 3.06 -5.72 -9.30
N GLU A 27 1.76 -5.52 -9.19
CA GLU A 27 0.81 -5.59 -10.31
C GLU A 27 0.69 -4.25 -11.06
N PHE A 28 1.54 -3.26 -10.75
CA PHE A 28 1.51 -1.90 -11.32
C PHE A 28 0.18 -1.15 -11.10
N ARG A 29 -0.65 -1.60 -10.16
CA ARG A 29 -1.91 -0.97 -9.75
C ARG A 29 -1.65 0.14 -8.74
N TYR A 30 -0.88 1.15 -9.15
CA TYR A 30 -0.41 2.21 -8.26
C TYR A 30 -1.54 3.04 -7.62
N SER A 31 -2.67 3.21 -8.30
CA SER A 31 -3.84 3.88 -7.73
C SER A 31 -4.43 3.11 -6.54
N ASP A 32 -4.50 1.78 -6.63
CA ASP A 32 -4.98 0.91 -5.55
C ASP A 32 -3.97 0.85 -4.42
N ALA A 33 -2.68 0.73 -4.75
CA ALA A 33 -1.59 0.76 -3.78
C ALA A 33 -1.59 2.05 -2.95
N ALA A 34 -1.82 3.21 -3.57
CA ALA A 34 -1.89 4.49 -2.87
C ALA A 34 -3.01 4.49 -1.81
N LYS A 35 -4.21 4.01 -2.16
CA LYS A 35 -5.36 3.92 -1.23
C LYS A 35 -5.08 2.98 -0.05
N LEU A 36 -4.39 1.87 -0.31
CA LEU A 36 -4.02 0.91 0.73
C LEU A 36 -2.97 1.48 1.69
N TRP A 37 -1.94 2.17 1.17
CA TRP A 37 -0.98 2.88 2.01
C TRP A 37 -1.60 4.04 2.79
N PHE A 38 -2.56 4.75 2.19
CA PHE A 38 -3.36 5.74 2.91
C PHE A 38 -4.14 5.10 4.07
N SER A 39 -4.76 3.94 3.86
CA SER A 39 -5.44 3.23 4.96
C SER A 39 -4.46 2.76 6.04
N ALA A 40 -3.25 2.36 5.62
CA ALA A 40 -2.20 1.90 6.54
C ALA A 40 -1.69 3.02 7.48
N MET A 41 -1.49 4.26 6.99
CA MET A 41 -1.01 5.38 7.83
C MET A 41 -2.00 5.79 8.94
N TRP A 42 -3.30 5.52 8.76
CA TRP A 42 -4.33 5.81 9.76
C TRP A 42 -4.54 4.67 10.76
N CYS A 43 -3.93 3.50 10.52
CA CYS A 43 -3.99 2.40 11.47
C CYS A 43 -3.08 2.68 12.69
N PRO A 44 -3.45 2.19 13.88
CA PRO A 44 -2.56 2.22 15.03
C PRO A 44 -1.26 1.46 14.71
N CYS A 45 -0.17 2.20 14.54
CA CYS A 45 1.15 1.67 14.26
C CYS A 45 2.22 2.60 14.83
N ASN A 46 3.47 2.13 14.87
CA ASN A 46 4.59 2.95 15.31
C ASN A 46 4.89 4.06 14.27
N ALA A 47 5.59 5.11 14.70
CA ALA A 47 5.90 6.26 13.85
C ALA A 47 6.68 5.87 12.58
N LYS A 48 7.58 4.87 12.65
CA LYS A 48 8.36 4.39 11.50
C LYS A 48 7.45 3.78 10.42
N ASN A 49 6.47 2.98 10.82
CA ASN A 49 5.50 2.36 9.92
C ASN A 49 4.58 3.41 9.28
N ARG A 50 4.14 4.41 10.06
CA ARG A 50 3.35 5.52 9.54
C ARG A 50 4.11 6.31 8.48
N MET A 51 5.35 6.70 8.78
CA MET A 51 6.23 7.41 7.84
C MET A 51 6.50 6.58 6.58
N TRP A 52 6.71 5.28 6.73
CA TRP A 52 6.86 4.37 5.58
C TRP A 52 5.61 4.37 4.68
N ALA A 53 4.42 4.27 5.28
CA ALA A 53 3.16 4.29 4.54
C ALA A 53 2.92 5.64 3.85
N GLU A 54 3.30 6.76 4.46
CA GLU A 54 3.22 8.09 3.87
C GLU A 54 4.10 8.21 2.62
N ILE A 55 5.39 7.87 2.74
CA ILE A 55 6.34 7.89 1.62
C ILE A 55 5.83 7.01 0.46
N ARG A 56 5.31 5.82 0.77
CA ARG A 56 4.80 4.90 -0.27
C ARG A 56 3.48 5.39 -0.87
N ASN A 57 2.60 6.01 -0.09
CA ASN A 57 1.39 6.62 -0.60
C ASN A 57 1.72 7.70 -1.65
N GLU A 58 2.63 8.61 -1.34
CA GLU A 58 3.07 9.67 -2.25
C GLU A 58 3.71 9.09 -3.51
N PHE A 59 4.60 8.11 -3.38
CA PHE A 59 5.22 7.44 -4.51
C PHE A 59 4.19 6.78 -5.44
N CYS A 60 3.22 6.07 -4.88
CA CYS A 60 2.18 5.40 -5.64
C CYS A 60 1.24 6.40 -6.31
N ALA A 61 0.88 7.49 -5.62
CA ALA A 61 0.05 8.55 -6.19
C ALA A 61 0.75 9.25 -7.36
N ALA A 62 2.05 9.55 -7.24
CA ALA A 62 2.86 10.12 -8.32
C ALA A 62 2.99 9.14 -9.50
N SER A 63 3.21 7.85 -9.23
CA SER A 63 3.30 6.81 -10.26
C SER A 63 1.99 6.62 -11.01
N ALA A 64 0.85 6.64 -10.31
CA ALA A 64 -0.48 6.57 -10.90
C ALA A 64 -0.73 7.75 -11.85
N LYS A 65 -0.41 8.99 -11.43
CA LYS A 65 -0.53 10.19 -12.28
C LYS A 65 0.34 10.08 -13.54
N ARG A 66 1.58 9.59 -13.41
CA ARG A 66 2.50 9.37 -14.55
C ARG A 66 1.95 8.33 -15.53
N LEU A 67 1.38 7.22 -15.05
CA LEU A 67 0.75 6.22 -15.93
C LEU A 67 -0.47 6.80 -16.64
N GLN A 68 -1.35 7.51 -15.94
CA GLN A 68 -2.52 8.15 -16.53
C GLN A 68 -2.14 9.16 -17.61
N GLY A 69 -1.11 9.98 -17.37
CA GLY A 69 -0.60 10.92 -18.37
C GLY A 69 -0.14 10.22 -19.67
N ARG A 70 0.51 9.06 -19.55
CA ARG A 70 0.90 8.24 -20.72
C ARG A 70 -0.31 7.63 -21.43
N THR A 71 -1.28 7.11 -20.68
CA THR A 71 -2.50 6.52 -21.27
C THR A 71 -3.31 7.58 -22.01
N ASN A 72 -3.43 8.78 -21.45
CA ASN A 72 -4.14 9.90 -22.07
C ASN A 72 -3.42 10.40 -23.33
N ALA A 73 -2.09 10.48 -23.33
CA ALA A 73 -1.31 10.82 -24.52
C ALA A 73 -1.46 9.79 -25.66
N ARG A 74 -1.69 8.50 -25.32
CA ARG A 74 -1.87 7.44 -26.31
C ARG A 74 -3.30 7.36 -26.88
N LYS A 75 -4.29 7.93 -26.18
CA LYS A 75 -5.71 7.88 -26.58
C LYS A 75 -6.18 9.10 -27.38
N GLY A 76 -5.27 10.04 -27.66
CA GLY A 76 -5.55 11.30 -28.37
C GLY A 76 -5.11 11.32 -29.84
N ILE A 77 -5.26 10.21 -30.58
CA ILE A 77 -5.13 10.16 -32.05
C ILE A 77 -6.46 9.69 -32.62
#